data_AF-A0A538CMF6-F1
#
_entry.id   AF-A0A538CMF6-F1
#
_cell.length_a   1.000
_cell.length_b   1.000
_cell.length_c   1.000
_cell.angle_alpha   90.00
_cell.angle_beta   90.00
_cell.angle_gamma   90.00
#
_symmetry.space_group_name_H-M   'P 1'
#
loop_
_entity.id
_entity.type
_entity.pdbx_description
1 polymer ?
#
loop_
_entity_poly.entity_id
_entity_poly.type
_entity_poly.pdbx_seq_one_letter_code
_entity_poly.pdbx_strand_id
1 'polypeptide(L)'
;MLALVCAADASASQLIDRNASGIRLAVNAHGEALLTYRAQGGVHHVRAWGAINARYPNPHLPQVQFRKDYSGRSWLGFRNACRSYSGPKLAFFVTGCTAPDGSYWAVQSWRRTLPNFDGRPHAGLGAWELHLSHWSGGTATLEAWTDWVYGGRYHHLFGRLMYGGRPVYGFFATRAGSPADNYGRNIYVDTFDSRYGRGWRRENAFLAHRPTGIFCYGFYPFTPRGPGNGTKYRLTAVGSGVTPDVSVVVPGLHNYDRNNAADVAYERQQNALLDSIRGVDKKCRAH
;
A
#
# COMPACT_ATOMS: atom_id res chain seq x y z
N MET A 1 33.09 -10.76 11.51
CA MET A 1 31.66 -10.81 11.86
C MET A 1 30.99 -9.66 11.13
N LEU A 2 30.39 -9.92 9.95
CA LEU A 2 29.76 -8.87 9.14
C LEU A 2 28.36 -8.57 9.73
N ALA A 3 28.18 -7.38 10.28
CA ALA A 3 26.87 -6.91 10.73
C ALA A 3 26.02 -6.58 9.49
N LEU A 4 24.98 -7.39 9.26
CA LEU A 4 23.97 -7.14 8.24
C LEU A 4 23.08 -5.99 8.73
N VAL A 5 23.34 -4.77 8.27
CA VAL A 5 22.45 -3.62 8.52
C VAL A 5 21.22 -3.83 7.64
N CYS A 6 20.13 -4.32 8.22
CA CYS A 6 18.82 -4.26 7.59
C CYS A 6 18.47 -2.79 7.37
N ALA A 7 18.43 -2.34 6.12
CA ALA A 7 17.91 -1.02 5.79
C ALA A 7 16.48 -0.92 6.33
N ALA A 8 16.22 0.07 7.18
CA ALA A 8 14.87 0.33 7.67
C ALA A 8 14.01 0.80 6.49
N ASP A 9 13.04 -0.02 6.08
CA ASP A 9 12.00 0.39 5.14
C ASP A 9 11.33 1.66 5.66
N ALA A 10 11.38 2.75 4.89
CA ALA A 10 10.72 3.98 5.25
C ALA A 10 9.19 3.78 5.25
N SER A 11 8.58 3.86 6.43
CA SER A 11 7.15 3.59 6.64
C SER A 11 6.33 4.87 6.52
N ALA A 12 5.27 4.82 5.70
CA ALA A 12 4.27 5.87 5.57
C ALA A 12 2.91 5.21 5.30
N SER A 13 1.85 5.75 5.92
CA SER A 13 1.11 5.06 7.00
C SER A 13 2.08 4.35 7.95
N GLN A 14 2.09 4.79 9.20
CA GLN A 14 3.21 4.44 10.06
C GLN A 14 2.96 3.11 10.72
N LEU A 15 3.77 2.13 10.33
CA LEU A 15 3.89 0.88 11.06
C LEU A 15 4.13 1.16 12.55
N ILE A 16 3.21 0.67 13.37
CA ILE A 16 3.29 0.71 14.82
C ILE A 16 3.91 -0.58 15.34
N ASP A 17 3.36 -1.73 14.95
CA ASP A 17 3.82 -3.04 15.40
C ASP A 17 3.37 -4.15 14.44
N ARG A 18 3.63 -5.41 14.81
CA ARG A 18 3.34 -6.61 14.03
C ARG A 18 2.64 -7.66 14.88
N ASN A 19 1.75 -8.43 14.24
CA ASN A 19 0.99 -9.52 14.84
C ASN A 19 0.22 -9.09 16.11
N ALA A 20 -0.28 -7.87 16.09
CA ALA A 20 -1.03 -7.29 17.20
C ALA A 20 -2.48 -7.81 17.24
N SER A 21 -3.04 -7.94 18.44
CA SER A 21 -4.44 -8.28 18.68
C SER A 21 -5.03 -7.41 19.80
N GLY A 22 -6.36 -7.47 19.99
CA GLY A 22 -7.03 -6.67 21.03
C GLY A 22 -6.84 -5.16 20.86
N ILE A 23 -6.79 -4.70 19.60
CA ILE A 23 -6.42 -3.34 19.21
C ILE A 23 -7.52 -2.35 19.63
N ARG A 24 -7.13 -1.29 20.32
CA ARG A 24 -8.00 -0.17 20.73
C ARG A 24 -7.30 1.14 20.43
N LEU A 25 -8.03 2.04 19.79
CA LEU A 25 -7.59 3.40 19.51
C LEU A 25 -8.37 4.38 20.40
N ALA A 26 -7.64 5.29 21.04
CA ALA A 26 -8.18 6.48 21.68
C ALA A 26 -7.43 7.71 21.15
N VAL A 27 -8.11 8.85 21.03
CA VAL A 27 -7.50 10.13 20.66
C VAL A 27 -7.96 11.19 21.65
N ASN A 28 -7.02 11.95 22.22
CA ASN A 28 -7.34 12.97 23.20
C ASN A 28 -7.67 14.33 22.56
N ALA A 29 -8.08 15.30 23.37
CA ALA A 29 -8.41 16.66 22.90
C ALA A 29 -7.20 17.44 22.36
N HIS A 30 -5.97 16.97 22.56
CA HIS A 30 -4.74 17.58 22.05
C HIS A 30 -4.33 17.03 20.66
N GLY A 31 -5.13 16.14 20.06
CA GLY A 31 -4.82 15.57 18.76
C GLY A 31 -3.70 14.51 18.81
N GLU A 32 -3.64 13.77 19.91
CA GLU A 32 -2.69 12.67 20.10
C GLU A 32 -3.45 11.36 20.15
N ALA A 33 -2.90 10.30 19.57
CA ALA A 33 -3.45 8.97 19.63
C ALA A 33 -2.76 8.12 20.68
N LEU A 34 -3.52 7.29 21.38
CA LEU A 34 -3.06 6.17 22.18
C LEU A 34 -3.57 4.88 21.53
N LEU A 35 -2.63 4.06 21.04
CA LEU A 35 -2.90 2.73 20.54
C LEU A 35 -2.57 1.71 21.62
N THR A 36 -3.59 0.99 22.08
CA THR A 36 -3.44 -0.13 23.02
C THR A 36 -3.66 -1.44 22.30
N TYR A 37 -2.74 -2.39 22.45
CA TYR A 37 -2.84 -3.69 21.79
C TYR A 37 -2.02 -4.76 22.53
N ARG A 38 -2.20 -6.02 22.16
CA ARG A 38 -1.39 -7.15 22.62
C ARG A 38 -0.46 -7.63 21.52
N ALA A 39 0.83 -7.76 21.82
CA ALA A 39 1.83 -8.33 20.93
C ALA A 39 2.99 -8.91 21.74
N GLN A 40 3.68 -9.93 21.22
CA GLN A 40 4.84 -10.54 21.87
C GLN A 40 4.59 -10.96 23.34
N GLY A 41 3.39 -11.45 23.64
CA GLY A 41 2.99 -11.88 24.99
C GLY A 41 2.62 -10.75 25.98
N GLY A 42 2.77 -9.48 25.60
CA GLY A 42 2.50 -8.32 26.45
C GLY A 42 1.39 -7.41 25.95
N VAL A 43 0.90 -6.53 26.84
CA VAL A 43 0.08 -5.37 26.47
C VAL A 43 1.01 -4.19 26.21
N HIS A 44 0.79 -3.50 25.09
CA HIS A 44 1.54 -2.32 24.68
C HIS A 44 0.62 -1.11 24.65
N HIS A 45 1.17 0.04 25.03
CA HIS A 45 0.54 1.35 24.97
C HIS A 45 1.47 2.28 24.19
N VAL A 46 1.10 2.59 22.95
CA VAL A 46 1.90 3.44 22.07
C VAL A 46 1.19 4.76 21.86
N ARG A 47 1.84 5.86 22.24
CA ARG A 47 1.33 7.21 21.95
C ARG A 47 1.93 7.71 20.64
N ALA A 48 1.10 8.33 19.79
CA ALA A 48 1.52 8.90 18.50
C ALA A 48 0.92 10.30 18.30
N TRP A 49 1.70 11.25 17.81
CA TRP A 49 1.26 12.64 17.64
C TRP A 49 2.12 13.45 16.65
N GLY A 50 1.72 14.71 16.41
CA GLY A 50 2.55 15.71 15.74
C GLY A 50 2.63 15.61 14.22
N ALA A 51 1.76 14.82 13.60
CA ALA A 51 1.70 14.64 12.15
C ALA A 51 0.27 14.44 11.66
N ILE A 52 -0.04 15.02 10.51
CA ILE A 52 -1.30 14.86 9.77
C ILE A 52 -1.00 14.92 8.27
N ASN A 53 -1.76 14.17 7.47
CA ASN A 53 -1.66 14.17 6.01
C ASN A 53 -0.28 13.73 5.46
N ALA A 54 -0.01 14.08 4.21
CA ALA A 54 1.26 13.86 3.54
C ALA A 54 1.75 15.14 2.87
N ARG A 55 3.07 15.28 2.76
CA ARG A 55 3.72 16.21 1.83
C ARG A 55 3.73 15.59 0.43
N TYR A 56 3.58 16.45 -0.57
CA TYR A 56 3.84 16.07 -1.96
C TYR A 56 5.32 15.75 -2.17
N PRO A 57 5.66 14.93 -3.19
CA PRO A 57 7.05 14.56 -3.45
C PRO A 57 7.97 15.77 -3.52
N ASN A 58 8.95 15.82 -2.60
CA ASN A 58 9.96 16.86 -2.53
C ASN A 58 11.30 16.24 -2.12
N PRO A 59 12.36 16.35 -2.95
CA PRO A 59 13.65 15.70 -2.65
C PRO A 59 14.44 16.39 -1.53
N HIS A 60 14.03 17.59 -1.11
CA HIS A 60 14.75 18.39 -0.11
C HIS A 60 14.09 18.41 1.27
N LEU A 61 12.83 17.94 1.37
CA LEU A 61 12.09 17.92 2.63
C LEU A 61 11.75 16.48 2.97
N PRO A 62 11.90 16.03 4.24
CA PRO A 62 11.42 14.71 4.62
C PRO A 62 9.90 14.64 4.51
N GLN A 63 9.38 13.43 4.34
CA GLN A 63 7.94 13.18 4.45
C GLN A 63 7.44 13.37 5.90
N VAL A 64 6.14 13.62 6.06
CA VAL A 64 5.45 13.74 7.35
C VAL A 64 5.48 12.40 8.10
N GLN A 65 5.76 12.44 9.41
CA GLN A 65 5.83 11.27 10.29
C GLN A 65 5.41 11.59 11.72
N PHE A 66 4.79 10.63 12.42
CA PHE A 66 4.46 10.78 13.83
C PHE A 66 5.72 10.78 14.69
N ARG A 67 5.64 11.54 15.78
CA ARG A 67 6.40 11.23 16.99
C ARG A 67 5.71 10.05 17.67
N LYS A 68 6.48 9.07 18.12
CA LYS A 68 5.98 7.85 18.75
C LYS A 68 6.68 7.61 20.07
N ASP A 69 5.90 7.28 21.10
CA ASP A 69 6.40 6.85 22.41
C ASP A 69 5.92 5.43 22.69
N TYR A 70 6.89 4.50 22.74
CA TYR A 70 6.69 3.08 23.03
C TYR A 70 7.00 2.72 24.49
N SER A 71 7.34 3.70 25.34
CA SER A 71 7.72 3.44 26.73
C SER A 71 6.58 2.88 27.59
N GLY A 72 5.33 2.97 27.10
CA GLY A 72 4.14 2.60 27.86
C GLY A 72 3.92 3.48 29.09
N ARG A 73 4.52 4.67 29.14
CA ARG A 73 4.33 5.64 30.23
C ARG A 73 3.18 6.60 29.90
N SER A 74 2.60 7.19 30.95
CA SER A 74 1.59 8.25 30.83
C SER A 74 0.26 7.89 30.14
N TRP A 75 -0.09 6.59 30.03
CA TRP A 75 -1.39 6.17 29.50
C TRP A 75 -2.51 6.23 30.56
N LEU A 76 -2.19 6.15 31.86
CA LEU A 76 -3.16 6.08 32.98
C LEU A 76 -4.06 7.33 33.12
N GLY A 77 -3.72 8.44 32.46
CA GLY A 77 -4.55 9.65 32.40
C GLY A 77 -5.11 9.95 31.00
N PHE A 78 -4.90 9.08 30.02
CA PHE A 78 -5.27 9.35 28.64
C PHE A 78 -6.79 9.26 28.46
N ARG A 79 -7.44 10.40 28.23
CA ARG A 79 -8.88 10.48 28.02
C ARG A 79 -9.19 10.54 26.53
N ASN A 80 -10.01 9.60 26.07
CA ASN A 80 -10.53 9.61 24.71
C ASN A 80 -11.55 10.76 24.55
N ALA A 81 -11.30 11.64 23.59
CA ALA A 81 -12.20 12.70 23.13
C ALA A 81 -12.77 12.39 21.73
N CYS A 82 -12.36 11.28 21.13
CA CYS A 82 -12.74 10.92 19.77
C CYS A 82 -14.21 10.45 19.70
N ARG A 83 -14.90 10.88 18.65
CA ARG A 83 -16.25 10.40 18.29
C ARG A 83 -16.16 9.17 17.39
N SER A 84 -17.29 8.50 17.19
CA SER A 84 -17.41 7.41 16.21
C SER A 84 -16.81 7.82 14.85
N TYR A 85 -16.12 6.88 14.21
CA TYR A 85 -15.52 7.11 12.90
C TYR A 85 -16.59 7.43 11.87
N SER A 86 -16.45 8.58 11.21
CA SER A 86 -17.34 9.06 10.16
C SER A 86 -16.64 9.27 8.82
N GLY A 87 -15.37 8.84 8.73
CA GLY A 87 -14.55 8.98 7.53
C GLY A 87 -14.88 7.95 6.43
N PRO A 88 -14.14 8.00 5.32
CA PRO A 88 -14.35 7.09 4.20
C PRO A 88 -14.11 5.62 4.58
N LYS A 89 -14.71 4.70 3.83
CA LYS A 89 -14.43 3.27 3.97
C LYS A 89 -12.96 3.00 3.63
N LEU A 90 -12.24 2.38 4.57
CA LEU A 90 -10.84 2.02 4.38
C LEU A 90 -10.67 0.53 4.13
N ALA A 91 -9.71 0.16 3.29
CA ALA A 91 -9.28 -1.23 3.16
C ALA A 91 -8.62 -1.68 4.46
N PHE A 92 -8.76 -2.97 4.83
CA PHE A 92 -8.07 -3.54 5.99
C PHE A 92 -8.36 -2.82 7.33
N PHE A 93 -9.50 -2.13 7.43
CA PHE A 93 -9.88 -1.33 8.59
C PHE A 93 -10.04 -2.21 9.83
N VAL A 94 -9.39 -1.80 10.92
CA VAL A 94 -9.51 -2.44 12.23
C VAL A 94 -10.36 -1.57 13.16
N THR A 95 -9.97 -0.31 13.30
CA THR A 95 -10.66 0.67 14.14
C THR A 95 -10.27 2.07 13.70
N GLY A 96 -11.06 3.07 14.08
CA GLY A 96 -10.82 4.46 13.74
C GLY A 96 -11.76 5.35 14.54
N CYS A 97 -11.52 6.65 14.48
CA CYS A 97 -12.37 7.63 15.12
C CYS A 97 -12.27 9.00 14.44
N THR A 98 -13.27 9.84 14.69
CA THR A 98 -13.29 11.25 14.26
C THR A 98 -12.84 12.11 15.43
N ALA A 99 -11.72 12.80 15.28
CA ALA A 99 -11.16 13.66 16.32
C ALA A 99 -12.03 14.91 16.53
N PRO A 100 -11.88 15.62 17.67
CA PRO A 100 -12.64 16.84 17.95
C PRO A 100 -12.47 17.95 16.90
N ASP A 101 -11.29 18.04 16.29
CA ASP A 101 -10.96 19.00 15.22
C ASP A 101 -11.53 18.60 13.84
N GLY A 102 -12.24 17.47 13.76
CA GLY A 102 -12.82 16.93 12.52
C GLY A 102 -11.87 16.11 11.66
N SER A 103 -10.61 15.93 12.09
CA SER A 103 -9.68 15.02 11.44
C SER A 103 -10.01 13.56 11.76
N TYR A 104 -9.42 12.63 11.01
CA TYR A 104 -9.65 11.20 11.14
C TYR A 104 -8.39 10.49 11.60
N TRP A 105 -8.57 9.57 12.54
CA TRP A 105 -7.56 8.58 12.91
C TRP A 105 -8.06 7.20 12.57
N ALA A 106 -7.18 6.36 12.02
CA ALA A 106 -7.53 4.97 11.72
C ALA A 106 -6.36 4.03 11.84
N VAL A 107 -6.70 2.78 12.09
CA VAL A 107 -5.80 1.65 12.20
C VAL A 107 -6.17 0.63 11.14
N GLN A 108 -5.18 0.23 10.34
CA GLN A 108 -5.31 -0.79 9.31
C GLN A 108 -4.36 -1.96 9.62
N SER A 109 -4.75 -3.18 9.22
CA SER A 109 -3.91 -4.37 9.43
C SER A 109 -3.87 -5.30 8.22
N TRP A 110 -2.68 -5.49 7.65
CA TRP A 110 -2.47 -6.35 6.48
C TRP A 110 -1.03 -6.86 6.36
N ARG A 111 -0.80 -7.82 5.47
CA ARG A 111 0.50 -8.51 5.30
C ARG A 111 1.28 -7.93 4.12
N ARG A 112 2.02 -6.85 4.37
CA ARG A 112 2.84 -6.20 3.33
C ARG A 112 4.03 -7.04 2.89
N THR A 113 4.75 -7.65 3.83
CA THR A 113 6.03 -8.32 3.58
C THR A 113 5.89 -9.81 3.19
N LEU A 114 4.83 -10.18 2.47
CA LEU A 114 4.74 -11.53 1.89
C LEU A 114 5.79 -11.70 0.77
N PRO A 115 6.45 -12.87 0.66
CA PRO A 115 7.33 -13.16 -0.46
C PRO A 115 6.60 -13.03 -1.80
N ASN A 116 7.29 -12.50 -2.79
CA ASN A 116 6.76 -12.44 -4.16
C ASN A 116 6.54 -13.85 -4.72
N PHE A 117 5.61 -13.95 -5.67
CA PHE A 117 5.24 -15.14 -6.42
C PHE A 117 4.75 -16.30 -5.53
N ASP A 118 4.03 -15.98 -4.46
CA ASP A 118 3.64 -16.91 -3.39
C ASP A 118 4.82 -17.77 -2.93
N GLY A 119 5.98 -17.13 -2.74
CA GLY A 119 7.16 -17.77 -2.16
C GLY A 119 6.89 -18.22 -0.72
N ARG A 120 7.63 -19.23 -0.26
CA ARG A 120 7.50 -19.72 1.11
C ARG A 120 7.86 -18.61 2.10
N PRO A 121 7.00 -18.28 3.06
CA PRO A 121 7.35 -17.35 4.14
C PRO A 121 8.54 -17.90 4.94
N HIS A 122 9.43 -17.01 5.38
CA HIS A 122 10.49 -17.32 6.35
C HIS A 122 10.45 -16.32 7.49
N ALA A 123 11.24 -16.57 8.54
CA ALA A 123 11.31 -15.69 9.70
C ALA A 123 11.54 -14.22 9.27
N GLY A 124 10.70 -13.32 9.77
CA GLY A 124 10.73 -11.89 9.46
C GLY A 124 9.82 -11.43 8.31
N LEU A 125 9.24 -12.34 7.52
CA LEU A 125 8.31 -12.02 6.43
C LEU A 125 6.87 -12.43 6.73
N GLY A 126 5.93 -11.70 6.16
CA GLY A 126 4.52 -12.05 6.17
C GLY A 126 3.83 -11.84 7.52
N ALA A 127 4.35 -10.97 8.38
CA ALA A 127 3.65 -10.56 9.58
C ALA A 127 2.41 -9.72 9.24
N TRP A 128 1.39 -9.76 10.09
CA TRP A 128 0.31 -8.78 10.04
C TRP A 128 0.83 -7.46 10.59
N GLU A 129 0.98 -6.47 9.72
CA GLU A 129 1.48 -5.15 10.09
C GLU A 129 0.34 -4.26 10.59
N LEU A 130 0.54 -3.56 11.70
CA LEU A 130 -0.43 -2.64 12.31
C LEU A 130 -0.06 -1.21 11.94
N HIS A 131 -0.84 -0.57 11.08
CA HIS A 131 -0.56 0.76 10.54
C HIS A 131 -1.47 1.81 11.15
N LEU A 132 -0.91 2.94 11.57
CA LEU A 132 -1.65 4.08 12.08
C LEU A 132 -1.65 5.23 11.06
N SER A 133 -2.81 5.87 10.92
CA SER A 133 -3.02 7.00 10.03
C SER A 133 -3.74 8.15 10.74
N HIS A 134 -3.43 9.38 10.34
CA HIS A 134 -4.06 10.63 10.77
C HIS A 134 -4.16 11.59 9.59
N TRP A 135 -5.37 11.95 9.18
CA TRP A 135 -5.57 12.78 8.01
C TRP A 135 -6.83 13.65 8.12
N SER A 136 -6.88 14.67 7.27
CA SER A 136 -8.06 15.46 6.98
C SER A 136 -8.30 15.48 5.47
N GLY A 137 -9.56 15.59 5.05
CA GLY A 137 -9.94 15.56 3.64
C GLY A 137 -9.85 14.16 2.99
N GLY A 138 -9.54 14.14 1.70
CA GLY A 138 -9.53 12.93 0.88
C GLY A 138 -8.30 12.02 1.12
N THR A 139 -8.46 10.73 0.84
CA THR A 139 -7.36 9.76 0.84
C THR A 139 -6.65 9.73 -0.51
N ALA A 140 -5.54 9.01 -0.60
CA ALA A 140 -4.94 8.69 -1.90
C ALA A 140 -5.95 7.91 -2.78
N THR A 141 -5.77 8.00 -4.09
CA THR A 141 -6.50 7.21 -5.07
C THR A 141 -5.53 6.26 -5.75
N LEU A 142 -5.86 4.97 -5.71
CA LEU A 142 -5.17 3.93 -6.44
C LEU A 142 -6.10 3.44 -7.55
N GLU A 143 -5.81 3.85 -8.77
CA GLU A 143 -6.52 3.40 -9.96
C GLU A 143 -5.69 2.30 -10.63
N ALA A 144 -6.37 1.26 -11.11
CA ALA A 144 -5.74 0.13 -11.77
C ALA A 144 -6.65 -0.41 -12.87
N TRP A 145 -6.01 -0.92 -13.92
CA TRP A 145 -6.65 -1.55 -15.08
C TRP A 145 -5.84 -2.77 -15.51
N THR A 146 -6.52 -3.73 -16.11
CA THR A 146 -5.93 -4.93 -16.69
C THR A 146 -5.86 -4.81 -18.20
N ASP A 147 -4.90 -5.51 -18.79
CA ASP A 147 -4.70 -5.58 -20.24
C ASP A 147 -3.91 -6.85 -20.60
N TRP A 148 -3.55 -6.98 -21.87
CA TRP A 148 -2.47 -7.84 -22.32
C TRP A 148 -1.31 -7.00 -22.87
N VAL A 149 -0.12 -7.60 -22.95
CA VAL A 149 1.09 -6.93 -23.45
C VAL A 149 1.90 -7.84 -24.36
N TYR A 150 2.63 -7.24 -25.31
CA TYR A 150 3.40 -7.90 -26.35
C TYR A 150 2.50 -8.72 -27.29
N GLY A 151 1.43 -8.09 -27.77
CA GLY A 151 0.47 -8.69 -28.69
C GLY A 151 -0.28 -9.86 -28.07
N GLY A 152 -0.84 -9.66 -26.88
CA GLY A 152 -1.61 -10.69 -26.18
C GLY A 152 -0.79 -11.74 -25.41
N ARG A 153 0.55 -11.74 -25.53
CA ARG A 153 1.38 -12.85 -25.01
C ARG A 153 1.36 -12.96 -23.49
N TYR A 154 1.26 -11.84 -22.78
CA TYR A 154 1.26 -11.81 -21.32
C TYR A 154 0.12 -10.96 -20.79
N HIS A 155 -0.39 -11.31 -19.62
CA HIS A 155 -1.33 -10.46 -18.90
C HIS A 155 -0.58 -9.24 -18.37
N HIS A 156 -1.29 -8.14 -18.24
CA HIS A 156 -0.73 -6.85 -17.87
C HIS A 156 -1.65 -6.13 -16.88
N LEU A 157 -1.04 -5.39 -15.97
CA LEU A 157 -1.70 -4.46 -15.05
C LEU A 157 -1.01 -3.11 -15.18
N PHE A 158 -1.78 -2.03 -15.20
CA PHE A 158 -1.23 -0.68 -15.11
C PHE A 158 -2.14 0.21 -14.31
N GLY A 159 -1.64 1.38 -13.91
CA GLY A 159 -2.43 2.32 -13.14
C GLY A 159 -1.63 3.50 -12.65
N ARG A 160 -2.23 4.26 -11.72
CA ARG A 160 -1.57 5.41 -11.08
C ARG A 160 -1.97 5.55 -9.63
N LEU A 161 -1.02 6.02 -8.83
CA LEU A 161 -1.20 6.38 -7.43
C LEU A 161 -1.12 7.89 -7.28
N MET A 162 -2.21 8.48 -6.80
CA MET A 162 -2.33 9.93 -6.61
C MET A 162 -2.73 10.26 -5.17
N TYR A 163 -2.34 11.44 -4.68
CA TYR A 163 -2.81 12.00 -3.43
C TYR A 163 -3.10 13.49 -3.64
N GLY A 164 -4.32 13.93 -3.32
CA GLY A 164 -4.75 15.32 -3.54
C GLY A 164 -4.53 15.79 -4.99
N GLY A 165 -4.85 14.94 -5.97
CA GLY A 165 -4.68 15.22 -7.39
C GLY A 165 -3.24 15.24 -7.91
N ARG A 166 -2.25 14.88 -7.09
CA ARG A 166 -0.83 14.86 -7.47
C ARG A 166 -0.23 13.45 -7.43
N PRO A 167 0.73 13.15 -8.32
CA PRO A 167 1.46 11.88 -8.30
C PRO A 167 2.12 11.57 -6.96
N VAL A 168 2.08 10.31 -6.57
CA VAL A 168 2.87 9.76 -5.46
C VAL A 168 4.05 8.99 -6.04
N TYR A 169 5.27 9.43 -5.74
CA TYR A 169 6.51 8.76 -6.16
C TYR A 169 7.66 9.08 -5.22
N GLY A 170 8.70 8.23 -5.24
CA GLY A 170 9.96 8.44 -4.53
C GLY A 170 11.09 8.94 -5.44
N PHE A 171 12.26 9.11 -4.84
CA PHE A 171 13.48 9.61 -5.49
C PHE A 171 14.59 8.55 -5.53
N PHE A 172 14.59 7.62 -4.58
CA PHE A 172 15.61 6.60 -4.39
C PHE A 172 14.96 5.24 -4.12
N ALA A 173 15.55 4.20 -4.71
CA ALA A 173 15.17 2.82 -4.48
C ALA A 173 16.40 1.93 -4.46
N THR A 174 16.30 0.81 -3.75
CA THR A 174 17.31 -0.25 -3.79
C THR A 174 17.34 -0.91 -5.17
N ARG A 175 18.40 -1.68 -5.45
CA ARG A 175 18.49 -2.49 -6.68
C ARG A 175 17.34 -3.51 -6.81
N ALA A 176 16.76 -3.92 -5.69
CA ALA A 176 15.63 -4.84 -5.64
C ALA A 176 14.27 -4.15 -5.84
N GLY A 177 14.22 -2.82 -6.01
CA GLY A 177 12.99 -2.07 -6.23
C GLY A 177 12.22 -1.72 -4.95
N SER A 178 12.87 -1.74 -3.79
CA SER A 178 12.28 -1.23 -2.53
C SER A 178 12.59 0.26 -2.38
N PRO A 179 11.63 1.10 -1.95
CA PRO A 179 11.88 2.50 -1.58
C PRO A 179 13.05 2.63 -0.60
N ALA A 180 13.97 3.54 -0.88
CA ALA A 180 15.08 3.89 0.00
C ALA A 180 14.94 5.32 0.56
N ASP A 181 13.75 5.90 0.43
CA ASP A 181 13.37 7.21 0.94
C ASP A 181 11.94 7.16 1.49
N ASN A 182 11.51 8.25 2.15
CA ASN A 182 10.21 8.33 2.81
C ASN A 182 9.01 8.73 1.90
N TYR A 183 9.24 8.92 0.60
CA TYR A 183 8.21 9.19 -0.40
C TYR A 183 7.86 7.98 -1.27
N GLY A 184 8.83 7.13 -1.60
CA GLY A 184 8.64 6.00 -2.49
C GLY A 184 7.60 5.00 -1.99
N ARG A 185 6.76 4.51 -2.89
CA ARG A 185 5.73 3.52 -2.58
C ARG A 185 5.84 2.32 -3.50
N ASN A 186 5.83 1.13 -2.90
CA ASN A 186 5.49 -0.07 -3.63
C ASN A 186 3.97 -0.19 -3.74
N ILE A 187 3.52 -0.67 -4.90
CA ILE A 187 2.20 -1.22 -5.13
C ILE A 187 2.34 -2.73 -5.02
N TYR A 188 1.64 -3.31 -4.06
CA TYR A 188 1.62 -4.75 -3.80
C TYR A 188 0.44 -5.35 -4.54
N VAL A 189 0.69 -6.39 -5.33
CA VAL A 189 -0.35 -7.11 -6.08
C VAL A 189 -0.57 -8.47 -5.43
N ASP A 190 -1.78 -8.70 -4.96
CA ASP A 190 -2.27 -10.03 -4.64
C ASP A 190 -3.18 -10.53 -5.78
N THR A 191 -3.05 -11.80 -6.12
CA THR A 191 -3.86 -12.49 -7.14
C THR A 191 -4.82 -13.47 -6.46
N PHE A 192 -6.05 -13.57 -6.94
CA PHE A 192 -7.09 -14.43 -6.37
C PHE A 192 -7.35 -15.65 -7.26
N ASP A 193 -7.41 -16.83 -6.65
CA ASP A 193 -7.68 -18.11 -7.33
C ASP A 193 -6.84 -18.27 -8.60
N SER A 194 -5.53 -18.13 -8.43
CA SER A 194 -4.55 -18.27 -9.50
C SER A 194 -3.85 -19.63 -9.40
N ARG A 195 -2.85 -19.84 -10.26
CA ARG A 195 -1.98 -21.01 -10.18
C ARG A 195 -1.18 -21.15 -8.87
N TYR A 196 -1.12 -20.09 -8.06
CA TYR A 196 -0.53 -20.15 -6.71
C TYR A 196 -1.46 -20.85 -5.71
N GLY A 197 -2.72 -21.06 -6.07
CA GLY A 197 -3.71 -21.78 -5.29
C GLY A 197 -4.94 -20.92 -5.00
N ARG A 198 -5.87 -21.50 -4.25
CA ARG A 198 -7.12 -20.85 -3.84
C ARG A 198 -6.87 -19.65 -2.93
N GLY A 199 -7.77 -18.68 -3.01
CA GLY A 199 -7.78 -17.45 -2.22
C GLY A 199 -6.76 -16.42 -2.70
N TRP A 200 -6.53 -15.40 -1.88
CA TRP A 200 -5.54 -14.35 -2.15
C TRP A 200 -4.12 -14.86 -1.93
N ARG A 201 -3.26 -14.66 -2.94
CA ARG A 201 -1.83 -15.03 -2.96
C ARG A 201 -1.00 -13.85 -3.44
N ARG A 202 0.21 -13.66 -2.90
CA ARG A 202 1.08 -12.54 -3.30
C ARG A 202 1.66 -12.80 -4.70
N GLU A 203 1.39 -11.91 -5.65
CA GLU A 203 2.06 -11.92 -6.95
C GLU A 203 3.41 -11.21 -6.85
N ASN A 204 3.41 -9.91 -6.59
CA ASN A 204 4.64 -9.12 -6.58
C ASN A 204 4.44 -7.78 -5.87
N ALA A 205 5.51 -6.99 -5.79
CA ALA A 205 5.48 -5.58 -5.43
C ALA A 205 6.41 -4.78 -6.34
N PHE A 206 6.00 -3.58 -6.78
CA PHE A 206 6.77 -2.73 -7.69
C PHE A 206 6.52 -1.25 -7.40
N LEU A 207 7.43 -0.37 -7.81
CA LEU A 207 7.38 1.05 -7.47
C LEU A 207 6.36 1.81 -8.30
N ALA A 208 5.70 2.79 -7.67
CA ALA A 208 5.13 3.91 -8.40
C ALA A 208 6.27 4.75 -9.03
N HIS A 209 6.16 5.05 -10.31
CA HIS A 209 7.21 5.67 -11.09
C HIS A 209 7.30 7.18 -10.86
N ARG A 210 8.53 7.68 -10.80
CA ARG A 210 8.81 9.11 -10.83
C ARG A 210 8.81 9.62 -12.27
N PRO A 211 8.21 10.80 -12.57
CA PRO A 211 7.48 11.71 -11.67
C PRO A 211 5.95 11.57 -11.75
N THR A 212 5.44 10.49 -12.34
CA THR A 212 4.04 10.38 -12.77
C THR A 212 3.14 9.65 -11.77
N GLY A 213 3.71 8.90 -10.83
CA GLY A 213 2.97 8.02 -9.92
C GLY A 213 2.38 6.79 -10.61
N ILE A 214 2.72 6.58 -11.87
CA ILE A 214 2.22 5.49 -12.70
C ILE A 214 2.96 4.21 -12.38
N PHE A 215 2.31 3.09 -12.61
CA PHE A 215 2.93 1.79 -12.53
C PHE A 215 2.40 0.92 -13.66
N CYS A 216 3.20 -0.08 -14.03
CA CYS A 216 2.84 -1.13 -14.95
C CYS A 216 3.54 -2.41 -14.52
N TYR A 217 2.89 -3.54 -14.77
CA TYR A 217 3.34 -4.85 -14.36
C TYR A 217 2.87 -5.89 -15.37
N GLY A 218 3.83 -6.56 -16.00
CA GLY A 218 3.56 -7.73 -16.82
C GLY A 218 3.67 -9.01 -16.00
N PHE A 219 2.69 -9.89 -16.18
CA PHE A 219 2.67 -11.22 -15.59
C PHE A 219 3.57 -12.16 -16.41
N TYR A 220 4.87 -12.10 -16.14
CA TYR A 220 5.88 -12.93 -16.79
C TYR A 220 6.21 -14.19 -15.96
N PRO A 221 6.76 -15.25 -16.58
CA PRO A 221 7.21 -16.44 -15.86
C PRO A 221 8.53 -16.19 -15.12
N PHE A 222 8.51 -15.32 -14.10
CA PHE A 222 9.67 -15.02 -13.26
C PHE A 222 10.15 -16.21 -12.42
N THR A 223 9.33 -17.25 -12.29
CA THR A 223 9.67 -18.51 -11.61
C THR A 223 9.22 -19.70 -12.47
N PRO A 224 9.76 -20.92 -12.25
CA PRO A 224 9.30 -22.12 -12.96
C PRO A 224 7.81 -22.42 -12.78
N ARG A 225 7.21 -21.92 -11.68
CA ARG A 225 5.76 -22.00 -11.47
C ARG A 225 4.98 -21.15 -12.44
N GLY A 226 5.59 -20.18 -13.13
CA GLY A 226 4.95 -19.24 -14.06
C GLY A 226 4.13 -18.12 -13.37
N PRO A 227 3.47 -17.25 -14.17
CA PRO A 227 2.80 -16.05 -13.65
C PRO A 227 1.50 -16.34 -12.90
N GLY A 228 1.21 -15.62 -11.82
CA GLY A 228 -0.01 -15.77 -11.03
C GLY A 228 -1.25 -15.13 -11.65
N ASN A 229 -1.59 -15.45 -12.90
CA ASN A 229 -2.84 -14.99 -13.52
C ASN A 229 -4.04 -15.53 -12.73
N GLY A 230 -4.86 -14.65 -12.18
CA GLY A 230 -5.98 -14.99 -11.31
C GLY A 230 -7.28 -14.40 -11.84
N THR A 231 -8.39 -14.73 -11.19
CA THR A 231 -9.73 -14.23 -11.59
C THR A 231 -9.95 -12.76 -11.21
N LYS A 232 -9.17 -12.24 -10.26
CA LYS A 232 -9.09 -10.83 -9.88
C LYS A 232 -7.79 -10.51 -9.17
N TYR A 233 -7.44 -9.23 -9.16
CA TYR A 233 -6.24 -8.72 -8.53
C TYR A 233 -6.62 -7.68 -7.47
N ARG A 234 -5.93 -7.71 -6.33
CA ARG A 234 -5.99 -6.67 -5.30
C ARG A 234 -4.67 -5.94 -5.30
N LEU A 235 -4.70 -4.66 -5.64
CA LEU A 235 -3.57 -3.78 -5.53
C LEU A 235 -3.66 -3.02 -4.22
N THR A 236 -2.56 -2.92 -3.49
CA THR A 236 -2.48 -2.21 -2.21
C THR A 236 -1.24 -1.33 -2.18
N ALA A 237 -1.38 -0.09 -1.75
CA ALA A 237 -0.26 0.81 -1.49
C ALA A 237 -0.32 1.30 -0.06
N VAL A 238 0.85 1.34 0.59
CA VAL A 238 0.97 2.00 1.89
C VAL A 238 0.73 3.50 1.71
N GLY A 239 0.03 4.13 2.64
CA GLY A 239 -0.34 5.55 2.56
C GLY A 239 0.86 6.49 2.40
N SER A 240 0.62 7.70 1.90
CA SER A 240 1.68 8.72 1.89
C SER A 240 1.77 9.44 3.24
N GLY A 241 2.98 9.74 3.74
CA GLY A 241 3.14 10.34 5.07
C GLY A 241 2.41 9.58 6.16
N VAL A 242 1.42 10.22 6.76
CA VAL A 242 0.55 9.58 7.78
C VAL A 242 -0.89 9.36 7.29
N THR A 243 -1.11 9.34 5.97
CA THR A 243 -2.44 9.05 5.38
C THR A 243 -2.74 7.54 5.35
N PRO A 244 -4.02 7.14 5.20
CA PRO A 244 -4.44 5.74 5.11
C PRO A 244 -3.81 4.96 3.96
N ASP A 245 -3.67 3.65 4.18
CA ASP A 245 -3.40 2.69 3.11
C ASP A 245 -4.60 2.60 2.19
N VAL A 246 -4.32 2.42 0.90
CA VAL A 246 -5.35 2.37 -0.14
C VAL A 246 -5.27 1.05 -0.90
N SER A 247 -6.43 0.54 -1.29
CA SER A 247 -6.51 -0.69 -2.05
C SER A 247 -7.66 -0.65 -3.05
N VAL A 248 -7.45 -1.30 -4.19
CA VAL A 248 -8.45 -1.49 -5.24
C VAL A 248 -8.44 -2.95 -5.65
N VAL A 249 -9.62 -3.45 -6.04
CA VAL A 249 -9.77 -4.78 -6.64
C VAL A 249 -10.25 -4.61 -8.08
N VAL A 250 -9.55 -5.24 -9.00
CA VAL A 250 -9.86 -5.22 -10.44
C VAL A 250 -10.05 -6.65 -10.95
N PRO A 251 -10.93 -6.88 -11.93
CA PRO A 251 -11.09 -8.21 -12.52
C PRO A 251 -9.79 -8.66 -13.18
N GLY A 252 -9.53 -9.97 -13.17
CA GLY A 252 -8.51 -10.57 -14.02
C GLY A 252 -9.04 -10.78 -15.43
N LEU A 253 -8.14 -11.11 -16.35
CA LEU A 253 -8.51 -11.42 -17.73
C LEU A 253 -8.33 -12.92 -18.00
N HIS A 254 -9.01 -13.42 -19.02
CA HIS A 254 -8.64 -14.71 -19.63
C HIS A 254 -7.39 -14.53 -20.50
N ASN A 255 -6.91 -15.61 -21.12
CA ASN A 255 -5.83 -15.50 -22.09
C ASN A 255 -6.35 -14.84 -23.36
N TYR A 256 -5.60 -13.87 -23.89
CA TYR A 256 -5.95 -13.15 -25.10
C TYR A 256 -6.22 -14.09 -26.27
N ASP A 257 -7.33 -13.88 -26.97
CA ASP A 257 -7.61 -14.49 -28.26
C ASP A 257 -7.67 -13.44 -29.35
N ARG A 258 -6.68 -13.45 -30.24
CA ARG A 258 -6.60 -12.52 -31.39
C ARG A 258 -7.77 -12.63 -32.37
N ASN A 259 -8.49 -13.75 -32.36
CA ASN A 259 -9.65 -13.97 -33.22
C ASN A 259 -10.96 -13.53 -32.54
N ASN A 260 -10.91 -13.20 -31.24
CA ASN A 260 -12.04 -12.66 -30.51
C ASN A 260 -12.06 -11.14 -30.66
N ALA A 261 -13.06 -10.62 -31.36
CA ALA A 261 -13.22 -9.19 -31.60
C ALA A 261 -13.34 -8.37 -30.29
N ALA A 262 -13.89 -8.95 -29.22
CA ALA A 262 -14.01 -8.28 -27.92
C ALA A 262 -12.64 -8.10 -27.26
N ASP A 263 -11.76 -9.10 -27.34
CA ASP A 263 -10.41 -9.04 -26.77
C ASP A 263 -9.57 -7.99 -27.51
N VAL A 264 -9.62 -7.98 -28.85
CA VAL A 264 -8.93 -6.99 -29.69
C VAL A 264 -9.43 -5.57 -29.39
N ALA A 265 -10.74 -5.38 -29.23
CA ALA A 265 -11.32 -4.08 -28.92
C ALA A 265 -10.92 -3.62 -27.50
N TYR A 266 -10.95 -4.53 -26.52
CA TYR A 266 -10.56 -4.23 -25.15
C TYR A 266 -9.08 -3.85 -25.06
N GLU A 267 -8.18 -4.65 -25.65
CA GLU A 267 -6.73 -4.37 -25.68
C GLU A 267 -6.45 -2.99 -26.30
N ARG A 268 -7.08 -2.67 -27.43
CA ARG A 268 -6.94 -1.32 -28.04
C ARG A 268 -7.41 -0.20 -27.11
N GLN A 269 -8.52 -0.41 -26.40
CA GLN A 269 -9.03 0.56 -25.44
C GLN A 269 -8.08 0.76 -24.27
N GLN A 270 -7.52 -0.32 -23.72
CA GLN A 270 -6.60 -0.25 -22.58
C GLN A 270 -5.25 0.34 -22.97
N ASN A 271 -4.73 0.02 -24.16
CA ASN A 271 -3.55 0.67 -24.73
C ASN A 271 -3.74 2.20 -24.86
N ALA A 272 -4.89 2.63 -25.39
CA ALA A 272 -5.22 4.05 -25.50
C ALA A 272 -5.36 4.72 -24.12
N LEU A 273 -5.94 4.01 -23.14
CA LEU A 273 -6.05 4.50 -21.76
C LEU A 273 -4.66 4.66 -21.13
N LEU A 274 -3.78 3.66 -21.23
CA LEU A 274 -2.42 3.75 -20.73
C LEU A 274 -1.67 4.92 -21.39
N ASP A 275 -1.80 5.08 -22.71
CA ASP A 275 -1.20 6.21 -23.43
C ASP A 275 -1.74 7.57 -22.95
N SER A 276 -3.02 7.66 -22.61
CA SER A 276 -3.64 8.89 -22.09
C SER A 276 -3.14 9.28 -20.70
N ILE A 277 -2.79 8.30 -19.86
CA ILE A 277 -2.36 8.57 -18.48
C ILE A 277 -0.84 8.61 -18.33
N ARG A 278 -0.06 7.89 -19.16
CA ARG A 278 1.40 7.72 -18.99
C ARG A 278 2.18 9.03 -18.92
N GLY A 279 1.69 10.08 -19.58
CA GLY A 279 2.37 11.37 -19.65
C GLY A 279 3.84 11.23 -20.08
N VAL A 280 4.77 11.68 -19.23
CA VAL A 280 6.21 11.63 -19.49
C VAL A 280 6.88 10.31 -19.05
N ASP A 281 6.11 9.31 -18.61
CA ASP A 281 6.65 8.04 -18.14
C ASP A 281 7.44 7.31 -19.25
N LYS A 282 8.60 6.76 -18.87
CA LYS A 282 9.51 6.09 -19.81
C LYS A 282 9.44 4.57 -19.76
N LYS A 283 8.77 4.00 -18.77
CA LYS A 283 8.78 2.56 -18.45
C LYS A 283 7.48 1.88 -18.86
N CYS A 284 6.33 2.54 -18.70
CA CYS A 284 5.02 2.01 -19.08
C CYS A 284 4.66 2.39 -20.51
N ARG A 285 5.32 1.72 -21.46
CA ARG A 285 5.17 1.96 -22.90
C ARG A 285 4.86 0.72 -23.73
N ALA A 286 5.00 -0.45 -23.11
CA ALA A 286 4.76 -1.72 -23.80
C ALA A 286 3.27 -2.00 -23.82
N HIS A 287 2.80 -2.38 -25.00
CA HIS A 287 1.50 -2.90 -25.37
C HIS A 287 1.74 -4.13 -26.24
#